data_AF-A0A7I9VP40-F1
#
_entry.id   AF-A0A7I9VP40-F1
#
_cell.length_a   1.000
_cell.length_b   1.000
_cell.length_c   1.000
_cell.angle_alpha   90.00
_cell.angle_beta   90.00
_cell.angle_gamma   90.00
#
_symmetry.space_group_name_H-M   'P 1'
#
loop_
_entity.id
_entity.type
_entity.pdbx_description
1 polymer ?
#
loop_
_entity_poly.entity_id
_entity_poly.type
_entity_poly.pdbx_seq_one_letter_code
_entity_poly.pdbx_strand_id
1 'polypeptide(L)'
;MHRKEVNLQSPLRILDRWIRGGLGKGRLGVIAAPPGVGKSACLAQLGLDALLRDRAVLHVSLGQSVEHVAARYDALFDELARRLDLGDRGGVQESMARRRLIWAVGEGGFGGRALDEALAAFRRLLGASPADVLVDGFDWESPAAAAAVAELKASAARAGAELWMTARARGEPGAPADAGALPGGALVDVGLVLAPCARHARLTLVKDFDRTPAPDASLVLEARTLRLLSPDEAAGSAELDPGDFTLVATGSAGVEEEFGRCAERWGVAEVHFTFAGRGELARTRGVVVLSEDELRLGEVSAAYVKAHLHRTFHDPAARVLRAIWHQANTADEVFSVGSIHADQTAHGGTGWAVELARHWGKPVHVFDEERNGWFRWRGGAWIPEEPPAITRPRFAGAGTRTLSDGGRAAIRALFERSFGAPPA
;
A
#
# COMPACT_ATOMS: atom_id res chain seq x y z
N MET A 1 19.40 -25.40 -9.89
CA MET A 1 18.17 -25.87 -9.23
C MET A 1 17.06 -26.02 -10.26
N HIS A 2 16.23 -27.07 -10.15
CA HIS A 2 15.23 -27.41 -11.16
C HIS A 2 13.89 -26.73 -10.87
N ARG A 3 13.17 -26.31 -11.92
CA ARG A 3 11.82 -25.69 -11.92
C ARG A 3 10.80 -26.24 -10.91
N LYS A 4 10.95 -27.51 -10.49
CA LYS A 4 10.11 -28.16 -9.46
C LYS A 4 10.32 -27.64 -8.03
N GLU A 5 11.51 -27.11 -7.69
CA GLU A 5 11.81 -26.57 -6.35
C GLU A 5 11.15 -25.20 -6.12
N VAL A 6 11.04 -24.39 -7.18
CA VAL A 6 10.34 -23.09 -7.16
C VAL A 6 8.84 -23.27 -6.87
N ASN A 7 8.26 -24.32 -7.44
CA ASN A 7 6.87 -24.71 -7.19
C ASN A 7 6.61 -25.16 -5.74
N LEU A 8 7.65 -25.44 -4.94
CA LEU A 8 7.47 -25.95 -3.57
C LEU A 8 7.32 -24.84 -2.50
N GLN A 9 7.74 -23.59 -2.77
CA GLN A 9 7.80 -22.51 -1.76
C GLN A 9 6.93 -21.27 -2.06
N SER A 10 5.95 -21.38 -2.95
CA SER A 10 4.97 -20.30 -3.19
C SER A 10 4.03 -20.11 -1.98
N PRO A 11 3.86 -18.87 -1.46
CA PRO A 11 2.88 -18.50 -0.42
C PRO A 11 1.49 -19.08 -0.64
N LEU A 12 1.11 -19.19 -1.91
CA LEU A 12 -0.21 -19.57 -2.39
C LEU A 12 -0.47 -21.08 -2.31
N ARG A 13 0.56 -21.91 -2.02
CA ARG A 13 0.35 -23.34 -1.69
C ARG A 13 -0.43 -23.55 -0.41
N ILE A 14 -0.43 -22.57 0.50
CA ILE A 14 -1.25 -22.64 1.71
C ILE A 14 -2.71 -22.32 1.37
N LEU A 15 -2.94 -21.36 0.47
CA LEU A 15 -4.28 -21.09 -0.08
C LEU A 15 -4.81 -22.29 -0.88
N ASP A 16 -4.02 -22.92 -1.74
CA ASP A 16 -4.43 -24.14 -2.45
C ASP A 16 -4.77 -25.29 -1.49
N ARG A 17 -4.07 -25.39 -0.36
CA ARG A 17 -4.38 -26.36 0.71
C ARG A 17 -5.66 -26.01 1.46
N TRP A 18 -5.93 -24.73 1.68
CA TRP A 18 -7.17 -24.28 2.31
C TRP A 18 -8.38 -24.48 1.39
N ILE A 19 -8.24 -24.20 0.11
CA ILE A 19 -9.29 -24.33 -0.91
C ILE A 19 -9.26 -25.73 -1.56
N ARG A 20 -8.54 -26.70 -0.97
CA ARG A 20 -8.50 -28.13 -1.33
C ARG A 20 -8.34 -28.43 -2.83
N GLY A 21 -7.41 -27.73 -3.50
CA GLY A 21 -7.04 -28.03 -4.89
C GLY A 21 -7.41 -26.95 -5.92
N GLY A 22 -7.87 -25.78 -5.49
CA GLY A 22 -8.08 -24.60 -6.33
C GLY A 22 -9.50 -24.06 -6.26
N LEU A 23 -9.78 -22.97 -6.98
CA LEU A 23 -11.07 -22.30 -6.96
C LEU A 23 -12.17 -23.12 -7.68
N GLY A 24 -11.78 -23.87 -8.71
CA GLY A 24 -12.69 -24.59 -9.58
C GLY A 24 -13.17 -23.77 -10.77
N LYS A 25 -13.38 -24.42 -11.91
CA LYS A 25 -13.77 -23.76 -13.17
C LYS A 25 -15.13 -23.06 -13.02
N GLY A 26 -15.21 -21.81 -13.47
CA GLY A 26 -16.42 -20.98 -13.39
C GLY A 26 -16.78 -20.46 -11.99
N ARG A 27 -15.96 -20.76 -10.98
CA ARG A 27 -16.11 -20.26 -9.62
C ARG A 27 -15.40 -18.91 -9.48
N LEU A 28 -15.87 -18.11 -8.52
CA LEU A 28 -15.42 -16.76 -8.25
C LEU A 28 -14.70 -16.65 -6.91
N GLY A 29 -13.43 -16.25 -6.97
CA GLY A 29 -12.63 -15.84 -5.83
C GLY A 29 -12.56 -14.33 -5.76
N VAL A 30 -12.72 -13.75 -4.56
CA VAL A 30 -12.60 -12.29 -4.36
C VAL A 30 -11.54 -11.99 -3.31
N ILE A 31 -10.64 -11.07 -3.64
CA ILE A 31 -9.69 -10.47 -2.70
C ILE A 31 -10.17 -9.05 -2.38
N ALA A 32 -10.66 -8.84 -1.17
CA ALA A 32 -11.09 -7.53 -0.69
C ALA A 32 -10.03 -6.90 0.23
N ALA A 33 -9.77 -5.61 0.03
CA ALA A 33 -8.86 -4.85 0.89
C ALA A 33 -9.20 -3.35 0.89
N PRO A 34 -8.83 -2.59 1.93
CA PRO A 34 -8.76 -1.13 1.85
C PRO A 34 -7.81 -0.64 0.74
N PRO A 35 -7.96 0.62 0.26
CA PRO A 35 -7.02 1.21 -0.67
C PRO A 35 -5.57 1.21 -0.12
N GLY A 36 -4.60 0.90 -0.97
CA GLY A 36 -3.18 0.93 -0.61
C GLY A 36 -2.61 -0.31 0.08
N VAL A 37 -3.44 -1.30 0.45
CA VAL A 37 -2.99 -2.50 1.20
C VAL A 37 -2.34 -3.58 0.31
N GLY A 38 -2.51 -3.49 -1.02
CA GLY A 38 -1.84 -4.39 -1.96
C GLY A 38 -2.72 -5.44 -2.64
N LYS A 39 -4.05 -5.28 -2.68
CA LYS A 39 -4.98 -6.22 -3.37
C LYS A 39 -4.56 -6.59 -4.80
N SER A 40 -4.11 -5.61 -5.59
CA SER A 40 -3.62 -5.79 -6.96
C SER A 40 -2.33 -6.62 -7.03
N ALA A 41 -1.44 -6.45 -6.03
CA ALA A 41 -0.24 -7.26 -5.90
C ALA A 41 -0.58 -8.70 -5.49
N CYS A 42 -1.54 -8.89 -4.59
CA CYS A 42 -2.01 -10.21 -4.19
C CYS A 42 -2.65 -10.96 -5.38
N LEU A 43 -3.45 -10.26 -6.19
CA LEU A 43 -4.03 -10.83 -7.41
C LEU A 43 -2.95 -11.18 -8.44
N ALA A 44 -1.96 -10.31 -8.65
CA ALA A 44 -0.85 -10.59 -9.56
C ALA A 44 0.00 -11.78 -9.09
N GLN A 45 0.16 -11.98 -7.78
CA GLN A 45 0.81 -13.19 -7.24
C GLN A 45 0.06 -14.47 -7.60
N LEU A 46 -1.29 -14.48 -7.53
CA LEU A 46 -2.09 -15.63 -7.98
C LEU A 46 -1.81 -15.95 -9.45
N GLY A 47 -1.75 -14.91 -10.28
CA GLY A 47 -1.35 -15.05 -11.69
C GLY A 47 0.06 -15.58 -11.87
N LEU A 48 1.02 -15.07 -11.10
CA LEU A 48 2.42 -15.48 -11.17
C LEU A 48 2.56 -16.97 -10.83
N ASP A 49 1.90 -17.40 -9.78
CA ASP A 49 1.87 -18.77 -9.30
C ASP A 49 1.18 -19.73 -10.30
N ALA A 50 0.12 -19.29 -10.98
CA ALA A 50 -0.45 -20.02 -12.10
C ALA A 50 0.54 -20.16 -13.28
N LEU A 51 1.19 -19.06 -13.68
CA LEU A 51 2.16 -19.06 -14.79
C LEU A 51 3.38 -19.96 -14.51
N LEU A 52 3.87 -19.97 -13.27
CA LEU A 52 4.97 -20.85 -12.84
C LEU A 52 4.58 -22.34 -12.95
N ARG A 53 3.29 -22.67 -12.81
CA ARG A 53 2.71 -24.01 -13.02
C ARG A 53 2.31 -24.30 -14.47
N ASP A 54 2.82 -23.54 -15.44
CA ASP A 54 2.48 -23.68 -16.87
C ASP A 54 1.00 -23.42 -17.19
N ARG A 55 0.24 -22.79 -16.28
CA ARG A 55 -1.16 -22.41 -16.52
C ARG A 55 -1.19 -21.04 -17.20
N ALA A 56 -2.01 -20.92 -18.25
CA ALA A 56 -2.13 -19.68 -19.00
C ALA A 56 -3.10 -18.71 -18.31
N VAL A 57 -2.75 -17.42 -18.25
CA VAL A 57 -3.45 -16.41 -17.44
C VAL A 57 -3.90 -15.23 -18.29
N LEU A 58 -5.18 -14.90 -18.23
CA LEU A 58 -5.73 -13.64 -18.71
C LEU A 58 -5.85 -12.68 -17.54
N HIS A 59 -5.11 -11.58 -17.54
CA HIS A 59 -5.22 -10.51 -16.55
C HIS A 59 -5.92 -9.31 -17.16
N VAL A 60 -7.17 -9.07 -16.79
CA VAL A 60 -7.94 -7.88 -17.14
C VAL A 60 -7.69 -6.79 -16.09
N SER A 61 -7.24 -5.62 -16.52
CA SER A 61 -7.02 -4.47 -15.66
C SER A 61 -7.94 -3.32 -16.04
N LEU A 62 -8.74 -2.86 -15.10
CA LEU A 62 -9.67 -1.74 -15.25
C LEU A 62 -9.00 -0.50 -14.67
N GLY A 63 -8.61 0.44 -15.55
CA GLY A 63 -7.98 1.69 -15.14
C GLY A 63 -6.47 1.63 -14.84
N GLN A 64 -5.77 0.53 -15.17
CA GLN A 64 -4.29 0.52 -15.21
C GLN A 64 -3.78 0.16 -16.61
N SER A 65 -2.61 0.68 -16.96
CA SER A 65 -1.97 0.37 -18.24
C SER A 65 -1.36 -1.04 -18.24
N VAL A 66 -1.16 -1.58 -19.44
CA VAL A 66 -0.52 -2.90 -19.63
C VAL A 66 0.88 -2.92 -19.03
N GLU A 67 1.64 -1.84 -19.21
CA GLU A 67 3.02 -1.68 -18.74
C GLU A 67 3.07 -1.72 -17.21
N HIS A 68 2.12 -1.06 -16.54
CA HIS A 68 2.05 -1.03 -15.09
C HIS A 68 1.77 -2.42 -14.48
N VAL A 69 0.87 -3.18 -15.11
CA VAL A 69 0.58 -4.56 -14.70
C VAL A 69 1.78 -5.47 -15.00
N ALA A 70 2.40 -5.34 -16.17
CA ALA A 70 3.58 -6.14 -16.53
C ALA A 70 4.73 -5.92 -15.54
N ALA A 71 5.09 -4.66 -15.26
CA ALA A 71 6.14 -4.30 -14.31
C ALA A 71 5.88 -4.87 -12.91
N ARG A 72 4.62 -4.97 -12.50
CA ARG A 72 4.25 -5.60 -11.22
C ARG A 72 4.58 -7.09 -11.19
N TYR A 73 4.28 -7.83 -12.25
CA TYR A 73 4.65 -9.24 -12.33
C TYR A 73 6.16 -9.42 -12.36
N ASP A 74 6.88 -8.57 -13.09
CA ASP A 74 8.33 -8.65 -13.21
C ASP A 74 8.98 -8.41 -11.83
N ALA A 75 8.53 -7.38 -11.10
CA ALA A 75 8.98 -7.13 -9.73
C ALA A 75 8.71 -8.30 -8.77
N LEU A 76 7.51 -8.90 -8.83
CA LEU A 76 7.15 -10.07 -8.01
C LEU A 76 8.00 -11.30 -8.37
N PHE A 77 8.26 -11.51 -9.66
CA PHE A 77 9.11 -12.61 -10.13
C PHE A 77 10.58 -12.41 -9.73
N ASP A 78 11.13 -11.21 -9.90
CA ASP A 78 12.53 -10.91 -9.59
C ASP A 78 12.85 -11.08 -8.11
N GLU A 79 11.92 -10.70 -7.24
CA GLU A 79 11.99 -10.99 -5.80
C GLU A 79 12.02 -12.50 -5.53
N LEU A 80 11.08 -13.24 -6.11
CA LEU A 80 10.98 -14.69 -5.94
C LEU A 80 12.22 -15.42 -6.49
N ALA A 81 12.75 -14.97 -7.63
CA ALA A 81 13.91 -15.54 -8.28
C ALA A 81 15.21 -15.27 -7.51
N ARG A 82 15.36 -14.08 -6.91
CA ARG A 82 16.49 -13.76 -6.01
C ARG A 82 16.50 -14.68 -4.79
N ARG A 83 15.34 -14.88 -4.17
CA ARG A 83 15.21 -15.69 -2.94
C ARG A 83 15.52 -17.17 -3.16
N LEU A 84 15.13 -17.70 -4.31
CA LEU A 84 15.25 -19.14 -4.62
C LEU A 84 16.53 -19.49 -5.39
N ASP A 85 17.43 -18.53 -5.55
CA ASP A 85 18.64 -18.65 -6.38
C ASP A 85 18.35 -19.31 -7.75
N LEU A 86 17.31 -18.80 -8.42
CA LEU A 86 16.84 -19.33 -9.69
C LEU A 86 17.90 -19.05 -10.77
N GLY A 87 18.48 -20.12 -11.30
CA GLY A 87 19.57 -20.05 -12.29
C GLY A 87 19.13 -19.55 -13.67
N ASP A 88 17.99 -20.02 -14.19
CA ASP A 88 17.46 -19.62 -15.50
C ASP A 88 16.31 -18.62 -15.37
N ARG A 89 16.63 -17.37 -14.99
CA ARG A 89 15.61 -16.32 -14.82
C ARG A 89 14.99 -15.90 -16.15
N GLY A 90 15.82 -15.71 -17.17
CA GLY A 90 15.39 -15.25 -18.49
C GLY A 90 14.46 -16.24 -19.20
N GLY A 91 14.79 -17.53 -19.19
CA GLY A 91 13.94 -18.56 -19.79
C GLY A 91 12.59 -18.70 -19.09
N VAL A 92 12.56 -18.57 -17.76
CA VAL A 92 11.29 -18.59 -16.99
C VAL A 92 10.45 -17.35 -17.27
N GLN A 93 11.04 -16.15 -17.30
CA GLN A 93 10.33 -14.91 -17.65
C GLN A 93 9.72 -14.99 -19.05
N GLU A 94 10.48 -15.46 -20.04
CA GLU A 94 9.99 -15.61 -21.41
C GLU A 94 8.83 -16.63 -21.48
N SER A 95 8.98 -17.76 -20.80
CA SER A 95 7.94 -18.80 -20.70
C SER A 95 6.65 -18.28 -20.07
N MET A 96 6.75 -17.44 -19.03
CA MET A 96 5.61 -16.77 -18.41
C MET A 96 4.97 -15.74 -19.35
N ALA A 97 5.77 -14.90 -20.00
CA ALA A 97 5.29 -13.88 -20.94
C ALA A 97 4.49 -14.51 -22.10
N ARG A 98 4.93 -15.67 -22.60
CA ARG A 98 4.23 -16.42 -23.67
C ARG A 98 2.90 -17.04 -23.26
N ARG A 99 2.61 -17.15 -21.96
CA ARG A 99 1.38 -17.74 -21.40
C ARG A 99 0.46 -16.72 -20.74
N ARG A 100 0.80 -15.44 -20.80
CA ARG A 100 0.06 -14.34 -20.18
C ARG A 100 -0.45 -13.38 -21.24
N LEU A 101 -1.72 -12.99 -21.13
CA LEU A 101 -2.26 -11.83 -21.82
C LEU A 101 -2.74 -10.82 -20.78
N ILE A 102 -2.31 -9.56 -20.92
CA ILE A 102 -2.83 -8.46 -20.12
C ILE A 102 -3.79 -7.68 -21.01
N TRP A 103 -5.03 -7.49 -20.53
CA TRP A 103 -6.08 -6.78 -21.23
C TRP A 103 -6.46 -5.54 -20.44
N ALA A 104 -5.94 -4.38 -20.84
CA ALA A 104 -6.29 -3.11 -20.22
C ALA A 104 -7.61 -2.58 -20.82
N VAL A 105 -8.58 -2.27 -19.96
CA VAL A 105 -9.84 -1.63 -20.33
C VAL A 105 -9.80 -0.19 -19.81
N GLY A 106 -10.15 0.76 -20.69
CA GLY A 106 -10.29 2.17 -20.35
C GLY A 106 -11.55 2.46 -19.53
N GLU A 107 -11.91 3.74 -19.43
CA GLU A 107 -13.12 4.16 -18.73
C GLU A 107 -14.39 3.67 -19.46
N GLY A 108 -15.14 2.78 -18.82
CA GLY A 108 -16.33 2.14 -19.36
C GLY A 108 -16.72 0.91 -18.52
N GLY A 109 -18.01 0.52 -18.57
CA GLY A 109 -18.47 -0.66 -17.84
C GLY A 109 -17.85 -1.95 -18.38
N PHE A 110 -17.30 -2.78 -17.50
CA PHE A 110 -16.80 -4.11 -17.83
C PHE A 110 -17.83 -5.19 -17.43
N GLY A 111 -18.17 -6.09 -18.36
CA GLY A 111 -19.19 -7.12 -18.17
C GLY A 111 -18.94 -8.35 -19.04
N GLY A 112 -19.94 -9.25 -19.15
CA GLY A 112 -19.74 -10.55 -19.79
C GLY A 112 -19.24 -10.46 -21.24
N ARG A 113 -19.84 -9.58 -22.04
CA ARG A 113 -19.45 -9.40 -23.45
C ARG A 113 -17.98 -8.99 -23.60
N ALA A 114 -17.52 -8.03 -22.80
CA ALA A 114 -16.13 -7.57 -22.85
C ALA A 114 -15.15 -8.68 -22.44
N LEU A 115 -15.53 -9.51 -21.45
CA LEU A 115 -14.74 -10.68 -21.08
C LEU A 115 -14.73 -11.74 -22.20
N ASP A 116 -15.85 -12.02 -22.85
CA ASP A 116 -15.91 -12.94 -23.99
C ASP A 116 -15.01 -12.48 -25.15
N GLU A 117 -14.98 -11.17 -25.44
CA GLU A 117 -14.08 -10.57 -26.43
C GLU A 117 -12.60 -10.75 -26.04
N ALA A 118 -12.25 -10.51 -24.78
CA ALA A 118 -10.90 -10.73 -24.26
C ALA A 118 -10.49 -12.22 -24.30
N LEU A 119 -11.40 -13.14 -23.96
CA LEU A 119 -11.20 -14.58 -24.03
C LEU A 119 -11.02 -15.08 -25.47
N ALA A 120 -11.78 -14.53 -26.42
CA ALA A 120 -11.64 -14.83 -27.84
C ALA A 120 -10.28 -14.36 -28.37
N ALA A 121 -9.85 -13.15 -28.00
CA ALA A 121 -8.53 -12.64 -28.34
C ALA A 121 -7.41 -13.49 -27.73
N PHE A 122 -7.57 -13.91 -26.47
CA PHE A 122 -6.65 -14.83 -25.80
C PHE A 122 -6.47 -16.13 -26.58
N ARG A 123 -7.58 -16.79 -26.94
CA ARG A 123 -7.57 -18.04 -27.71
C ARG A 123 -6.91 -17.86 -29.07
N ARG A 124 -7.16 -16.74 -29.74
CA ARG A 124 -6.55 -16.44 -31.05
C ARG A 124 -5.03 -16.28 -30.96
N LEU A 125 -4.53 -15.66 -29.89
CA LEU A 125 -3.10 -15.36 -29.73
C LEU A 125 -2.31 -16.54 -29.14
N LEU A 126 -2.88 -17.26 -28.18
CA LEU A 126 -2.19 -18.33 -27.43
C LEU A 126 -2.64 -19.75 -27.82
N GLY A 127 -3.66 -19.90 -28.66
CA GLY A 127 -4.14 -21.20 -29.16
C GLY A 127 -4.95 -22.04 -28.16
N ALA A 128 -5.14 -21.57 -26.92
CA ALA A 128 -5.90 -22.25 -25.88
C ALA A 128 -6.71 -21.26 -25.02
N SER A 129 -7.65 -21.75 -24.21
CA SER A 129 -8.33 -20.91 -23.21
C SER A 129 -7.40 -20.67 -22.00
N PRO A 130 -7.52 -19.53 -21.31
CA PRO A 130 -6.80 -19.35 -20.05
C PRO A 130 -7.33 -20.33 -19.01
N ALA A 131 -6.46 -20.78 -18.11
CA ALA A 131 -6.87 -21.51 -16.92
C ALA A 131 -7.39 -20.54 -15.85
N ASP A 132 -6.88 -19.31 -15.84
CA ASP A 132 -7.18 -18.28 -14.84
C ASP A 132 -7.52 -16.95 -15.50
N VAL A 133 -8.62 -16.35 -15.08
CA VAL A 133 -9.02 -14.99 -15.42
C VAL A 133 -8.92 -14.15 -14.15
N LEU A 134 -8.09 -13.10 -14.20
CA LEU A 134 -7.89 -12.16 -13.11
C LEU A 134 -8.51 -10.83 -13.52
N VAL A 135 -9.34 -10.22 -12.68
CA VAL A 135 -9.96 -8.91 -12.95
C VAL A 135 -9.60 -7.95 -11.82
N ASP A 136 -8.82 -6.92 -12.13
CA ASP A 136 -8.44 -5.88 -11.18
C ASP A 136 -9.21 -4.58 -11.44
N GLY A 137 -9.65 -3.91 -10.36
CA GLY A 137 -10.29 -2.59 -10.45
C GLY A 137 -11.79 -2.59 -10.75
N PHE A 138 -12.50 -3.71 -10.56
CA PHE A 138 -13.94 -3.78 -10.81
C PHE A 138 -14.75 -2.88 -9.86
N ASP A 139 -15.74 -2.17 -10.39
CA ASP A 139 -16.63 -1.31 -9.61
C ASP A 139 -17.79 -2.12 -9.00
N TRP A 140 -17.60 -2.55 -7.76
CA TRP A 140 -18.59 -3.30 -6.99
C TRP A 140 -19.72 -2.46 -6.42
N GLU A 141 -19.61 -1.13 -6.46
CA GLU A 141 -20.61 -0.21 -5.89
C GLU A 141 -21.66 0.20 -6.93
N SER A 142 -21.41 -0.09 -8.21
CA SER A 142 -22.40 0.09 -9.28
C SER A 142 -23.66 -0.76 -9.03
N PRO A 143 -24.88 -0.22 -9.25
CA PRO A 143 -26.11 -1.00 -9.18
C PRO A 143 -26.14 -2.22 -10.11
N ALA A 144 -25.38 -2.17 -11.21
CA ALA A 144 -25.28 -3.25 -12.18
C ALA A 144 -24.23 -4.32 -11.80
N ALA A 145 -23.47 -4.13 -10.72
CA ALA A 145 -22.34 -4.98 -10.34
C ALA A 145 -22.73 -6.45 -10.19
N ALA A 146 -23.84 -6.76 -9.52
CA ALA A 146 -24.26 -8.15 -9.31
C ALA A 146 -24.58 -8.88 -10.62
N ALA A 147 -25.28 -8.20 -11.55
CA ALA A 147 -25.60 -8.75 -12.86
C ALA A 147 -24.34 -8.95 -13.70
N ALA A 148 -23.46 -7.93 -13.76
CA ALA A 148 -22.19 -8.00 -14.46
C ALA A 148 -21.31 -9.13 -13.92
N VAL A 149 -21.19 -9.29 -12.60
CA VAL A 149 -20.42 -10.39 -11.98
C VAL A 149 -20.99 -11.76 -12.35
N ALA A 150 -22.32 -11.92 -12.38
CA ALA A 150 -22.94 -13.16 -12.81
C ALA A 150 -22.62 -13.49 -14.28
N GLU A 151 -22.63 -12.49 -15.17
CA GLU A 151 -22.22 -12.64 -16.57
C GLU A 151 -20.72 -13.00 -16.70
N LEU A 152 -19.85 -12.37 -15.88
CA LEU A 152 -18.42 -12.67 -15.85
C LEU A 152 -18.18 -14.13 -15.41
N LYS A 153 -18.87 -14.59 -14.35
CA LYS A 153 -18.82 -16.00 -13.92
C LYS A 153 -19.25 -16.95 -15.04
N ALA A 154 -20.34 -16.64 -15.74
CA ALA A 154 -20.81 -17.46 -16.84
C ALA A 154 -19.80 -17.51 -18.00
N SER A 155 -19.15 -16.40 -18.29
CA SER A 155 -18.12 -16.29 -19.35
C SER A 155 -16.86 -17.09 -18.99
N ALA A 156 -16.38 -16.97 -17.75
CA ALA A 156 -15.28 -17.77 -17.23
C ALA A 156 -15.62 -19.28 -17.24
N ALA A 157 -16.86 -19.64 -16.86
CA ALA A 157 -17.33 -21.02 -16.89
C ALA A 157 -17.33 -21.61 -18.30
N ARG A 158 -17.83 -20.86 -19.31
CA ARG A 158 -17.76 -21.27 -20.74
C ARG A 158 -16.32 -21.42 -21.23
N ALA A 159 -15.39 -20.64 -20.69
CA ALA A 159 -13.97 -20.78 -20.98
C ALA A 159 -13.27 -21.92 -20.23
N GLY A 160 -13.93 -22.50 -19.22
CA GLY A 160 -13.33 -23.48 -18.32
C GLY A 160 -12.24 -22.87 -17.43
N ALA A 161 -12.32 -21.57 -17.14
CA ALA A 161 -11.35 -20.82 -16.37
C ALA A 161 -11.82 -20.56 -14.93
N GLU A 162 -10.89 -20.43 -14.01
CA GLU A 162 -11.10 -19.91 -12.66
C GLU A 162 -11.17 -18.37 -12.71
N LEU A 163 -12.07 -17.73 -11.96
CA LEU A 163 -12.23 -16.27 -11.97
C LEU A 163 -11.82 -15.67 -10.63
N TRP A 164 -10.82 -14.79 -10.62
CA TRP A 164 -10.41 -14.02 -9.45
C TRP A 164 -10.63 -12.53 -9.68
N MET A 165 -11.19 -11.85 -8.70
CA MET A 165 -11.47 -10.41 -8.77
C MET A 165 -10.94 -9.67 -7.54
N THR A 166 -10.48 -8.43 -7.70
CA THR A 166 -10.23 -7.54 -6.56
C THR A 166 -11.48 -6.75 -6.17
N ALA A 167 -11.60 -6.43 -4.90
CA ALA A 167 -12.67 -5.61 -4.33
C ALA A 167 -12.14 -4.63 -3.29
N ARG A 168 -12.92 -3.59 -3.01
CA ARG A 168 -12.75 -2.80 -1.79
C ARG A 168 -13.45 -3.54 -0.64
N ALA A 169 -12.79 -3.67 0.50
CA ALA A 169 -13.40 -4.23 1.69
C ALA A 169 -14.50 -3.30 2.22
N ARG A 170 -15.64 -3.89 2.62
CA ARG A 170 -16.75 -3.20 3.31
C ARG A 170 -16.50 -3.21 4.83
N GLY A 171 -17.05 -2.22 5.53
CA GLY A 171 -16.89 -2.07 6.98
C GLY A 171 -15.89 -0.99 7.38
N GLU A 172 -15.78 -0.73 8.68
CA GLU A 172 -14.85 0.26 9.22
C GLU A 172 -13.39 -0.23 9.16
N PRO A 173 -12.42 0.67 8.89
CA PRO A 173 -11.00 0.32 8.96
C PRO A 173 -10.64 -0.27 10.33
N GLY A 174 -10.09 -1.49 10.34
CA GLY A 174 -9.70 -2.20 11.58
C GLY A 174 -10.76 -3.15 12.13
N ALA A 175 -11.96 -3.23 11.52
CA ALA A 175 -12.93 -4.26 11.87
C ALA A 175 -12.39 -5.67 11.57
N PRO A 176 -12.85 -6.71 12.31
CA PRO A 176 -12.48 -8.10 12.04
C PRO A 176 -12.79 -8.47 10.58
N ALA A 177 -11.86 -9.18 9.94
CA ALA A 177 -12.06 -9.70 8.60
C ALA A 177 -13.12 -10.82 8.64
N ASP A 178 -14.31 -10.55 8.11
CA ASP A 178 -15.40 -11.52 7.99
C ASP A 178 -15.99 -11.54 6.56
N ALA A 179 -16.96 -12.44 6.34
CA ALA A 179 -17.63 -12.57 5.04
C ALA A 179 -18.46 -11.32 4.67
N GLY A 180 -18.86 -10.50 5.64
CA GLY A 180 -19.58 -9.24 5.43
C GLY A 180 -18.72 -8.15 4.80
N ALA A 181 -17.40 -8.24 4.94
CA ALA A 181 -16.45 -7.35 4.27
C ALA A 181 -16.37 -7.54 2.75
N LEU A 182 -16.91 -8.63 2.21
CA LEU A 182 -16.89 -8.92 0.77
C LEU A 182 -18.11 -8.32 0.06
N PRO A 183 -17.93 -7.62 -1.07
CA PRO A 183 -19.05 -7.34 -1.97
C PRO A 183 -19.48 -8.62 -2.72
N GLY A 184 -20.68 -8.60 -3.30
CA GLY A 184 -21.19 -9.69 -4.15
C GLY A 184 -21.85 -10.86 -3.42
N GLY A 185 -21.71 -10.98 -2.09
CA GLY A 185 -22.49 -11.89 -1.25
C GLY A 185 -22.46 -13.35 -1.72
N ALA A 186 -23.61 -13.89 -2.14
CA ALA A 186 -23.75 -15.28 -2.58
C ALA A 186 -23.01 -15.60 -3.89
N LEU A 187 -22.68 -14.59 -4.71
CA LEU A 187 -21.97 -14.81 -5.98
C LEU A 187 -20.49 -15.18 -5.76
N VAL A 188 -19.92 -14.81 -4.61
CA VAL A 188 -18.52 -15.12 -4.27
C VAL A 188 -18.45 -16.56 -3.76
N ASP A 189 -17.66 -17.41 -4.39
CA ASP A 189 -17.43 -18.78 -3.90
C ASP A 189 -16.32 -18.78 -2.84
N VAL A 190 -15.19 -18.11 -3.10
CA VAL A 190 -14.07 -18.01 -2.16
C VAL A 190 -13.76 -16.55 -1.87
N GLY A 191 -13.57 -16.23 -0.59
CA GLY A 191 -13.43 -14.86 -0.14
C GLY A 191 -12.20 -14.68 0.73
N LEU A 192 -11.32 -13.79 0.30
CA LEU A 192 -10.10 -13.42 1.01
C LEU A 192 -10.16 -11.95 1.39
N VAL A 193 -9.84 -11.63 2.64
CA VAL A 193 -9.74 -10.24 3.11
C VAL A 193 -8.28 -9.97 3.46
N LEU A 194 -7.72 -8.94 2.84
CA LEU A 194 -6.37 -8.47 3.11
C LEU A 194 -6.44 -7.24 4.01
N ALA A 195 -6.05 -7.40 5.27
CA ALA A 195 -5.99 -6.34 6.27
C ALA A 195 -4.54 -5.85 6.46
N PRO A 196 -4.30 -4.54 6.56
CA PRO A 196 -2.97 -4.03 6.88
C PRO A 196 -2.59 -4.41 8.31
N CYS A 197 -1.36 -4.87 8.51
CA CYS A 197 -0.77 -5.17 9.80
C CYS A 197 0.66 -4.62 9.82
N ALA A 198 0.84 -3.33 10.13
CA ALA A 198 2.17 -2.73 10.18
C ALA A 198 2.95 -2.87 8.86
N ARG A 199 4.06 -3.62 8.86
CA ARG A 199 4.86 -4.00 7.69
C ARG A 199 4.40 -5.25 6.95
N HIS A 200 3.30 -5.79 7.41
CA HIS A 200 2.70 -7.00 6.91
C HIS A 200 1.25 -6.72 6.48
N ALA A 201 0.69 -7.63 5.73
CA ALA A 201 -0.70 -7.66 5.40
C ALA A 201 -1.21 -9.05 5.78
N ARG A 202 -2.25 -9.12 6.61
CA ARG A 202 -2.88 -10.38 6.98
C ARG A 202 -3.93 -10.72 5.93
N LEU A 203 -3.75 -11.85 5.26
CA LEU A 203 -4.70 -12.41 4.32
C LEU A 203 -5.52 -13.48 5.03
N THR A 204 -6.78 -13.18 5.30
CA THR A 204 -7.71 -14.09 5.98
C THR A 204 -8.69 -14.69 5.00
N LEU A 205 -8.86 -16.01 5.06
CA LEU A 205 -9.95 -16.71 4.36
C LEU A 205 -11.24 -16.50 5.16
N VAL A 206 -12.17 -15.75 4.60
CA VAL A 206 -13.44 -15.40 5.26
C VAL A 206 -14.65 -16.12 4.64
N LYS A 207 -14.49 -16.72 3.45
CA LYS A 207 -15.49 -17.55 2.81
C LYS A 207 -14.84 -18.70 2.03
N ASP A 208 -15.32 -19.92 2.23
CA ASP A 208 -14.88 -21.13 1.52
C ASP A 208 -16.09 -21.90 0.98
N PHE A 209 -16.56 -21.53 -0.21
CA PHE A 209 -17.79 -22.02 -0.82
C PHE A 209 -19.00 -21.86 0.14
N ASP A 210 -19.60 -22.99 0.53
CA ASP A 210 -20.72 -23.07 1.48
C ASP A 210 -20.26 -23.29 2.93
N ARG A 211 -18.95 -23.25 3.19
CA ARG A 211 -18.36 -23.46 4.52
C ARG A 211 -17.90 -22.14 5.12
N THR A 212 -18.13 -22.03 6.42
CA THR A 212 -17.50 -21.00 7.24
C THR A 212 -16.07 -21.45 7.55
N PRO A 213 -15.03 -20.68 7.14
CA PRO A 213 -13.65 -21.00 7.47
C PRO A 213 -13.42 -21.01 8.98
N ALA A 214 -12.41 -21.77 9.43
CA ALA A 214 -12.00 -21.74 10.82
C ALA A 214 -11.41 -20.35 11.18
N PRO A 215 -11.55 -19.88 12.44
CA PRO A 215 -11.12 -18.54 12.85
C PRO A 215 -9.62 -18.25 12.64
N ASP A 216 -8.81 -19.30 12.53
CA ASP A 216 -7.36 -19.29 12.39
C ASP A 216 -6.86 -19.43 10.94
N ALA A 217 -7.75 -19.49 9.95
CA ALA A 217 -7.40 -19.57 8.53
C ALA A 217 -6.88 -18.21 7.98
N SER A 218 -5.78 -17.71 8.55
CA SER A 218 -5.12 -16.45 8.16
C SER A 218 -3.62 -16.61 7.90
N LEU A 219 -3.12 -15.96 6.85
CA LEU A 219 -1.71 -15.89 6.50
C LEU A 219 -1.22 -14.49 6.79
N VAL A 220 -0.01 -14.39 7.35
CA VAL A 220 0.68 -13.09 7.45
C VAL A 220 1.61 -12.99 6.25
N LEU A 221 1.42 -11.93 5.46
CA LEU A 221 2.20 -11.62 4.27
C LEU A 221 3.05 -10.38 4.52
N GLU A 222 4.24 -10.26 3.96
CA GLU A 222 5.00 -9.01 3.98
C GLU A 222 4.34 -7.95 3.08
N ALA A 223 4.11 -6.71 3.55
CA ALA A 223 3.25 -5.74 2.85
C ALA A 223 3.78 -5.30 1.47
N ARG A 224 5.10 -5.38 1.23
CA ARG A 224 5.71 -4.98 -0.06
C ARG A 224 5.79 -6.12 -1.05
N THR A 225 6.27 -7.28 -0.61
CA THR A 225 6.47 -8.43 -1.51
C THR A 225 5.31 -9.42 -1.46
N LEU A 226 4.38 -9.26 -0.52
CA LEU A 226 3.31 -10.20 -0.16
C LEU A 226 3.84 -11.62 0.07
N ARG A 227 5.05 -11.71 0.63
CA ARG A 227 5.72 -12.96 1.01
C ARG A 227 5.05 -13.55 2.24
N LEU A 228 4.67 -14.82 2.18
CA LEU A 228 4.25 -15.58 3.36
C LEU A 228 5.37 -15.61 4.39
N LEU A 229 5.05 -15.16 5.61
CA LEU A 229 5.89 -15.33 6.78
C LEU A 229 5.68 -16.73 7.37
N SER A 230 6.77 -17.38 7.78
CA SER A 230 6.72 -18.58 8.62
C SER A 230 6.00 -18.32 9.94
N PRO A 231 5.49 -19.34 10.65
CA PRO A 231 4.88 -19.15 11.97
C PRO A 231 5.79 -18.43 12.98
N ASP A 232 7.11 -18.62 12.89
CA ASP A 232 8.09 -17.95 13.75
C ASP A 232 8.27 -16.47 13.35
N GLU A 233 8.34 -16.16 12.05
CA GLU A 233 8.30 -14.78 11.54
C GLU A 233 6.96 -14.10 11.84
N ALA A 234 5.85 -14.85 11.82
CA ALA A 234 4.51 -14.36 12.12
C ALA A 234 4.28 -14.16 13.63
N ALA A 235 4.85 -15.02 14.49
CA ALA A 235 4.82 -14.88 15.93
C ALA A 235 5.69 -13.70 16.41
N GLY A 236 6.83 -13.45 15.76
CA GLY A 236 7.62 -12.24 15.95
C GLY A 236 6.98 -10.97 15.38
N SER A 237 5.96 -11.08 14.53
CA SER A 237 5.31 -9.95 13.82
C SER A 237 4.12 -9.30 14.55
N ALA A 238 3.79 -9.78 15.76
CA ALA A 238 2.74 -9.15 16.58
C ALA A 238 3.18 -7.79 17.15
N GLU A 239 4.49 -7.57 17.28
CA GLU A 239 5.09 -6.30 17.67
C GLU A 239 5.65 -5.60 16.43
N LEU A 240 5.32 -4.32 16.29
CA LEU A 240 5.90 -3.43 15.30
C LEU A 240 7.41 -3.33 15.58
N ASP A 241 8.27 -3.95 14.76
CA ASP A 241 9.72 -3.73 14.85
C ASP A 241 10.01 -2.26 14.47
N PRO A 242 10.62 -1.46 15.36
CA PRO A 242 10.94 -0.07 15.04
C PRO A 242 11.99 0.06 13.94
N GLY A 243 12.95 -0.86 13.84
CA GLY A 243 14.03 -0.85 12.82
C GLY A 243 13.52 -0.91 11.39
N ASP A 244 12.24 -1.19 11.29
CA ASP A 244 11.51 -1.48 10.11
C ASP A 244 10.79 -0.21 9.58
N PHE A 245 10.83 0.88 10.34
CA PHE A 245 10.28 2.19 10.01
C PHE A 245 11.38 3.19 9.68
N THR A 246 11.05 4.23 8.91
CA THR A 246 11.94 5.35 8.62
C THR A 246 11.22 6.67 8.87
N LEU A 247 11.74 7.43 9.82
CA LEU A 247 11.42 8.85 9.99
C LEU A 247 12.03 9.65 8.84
N VAL A 248 11.23 10.47 8.18
CA VAL A 248 11.68 11.43 7.18
C VAL A 248 11.50 12.85 7.73
N ALA A 249 12.58 13.62 7.76
CA ALA A 249 12.59 14.98 8.28
C ALA A 249 13.55 15.87 7.49
N THR A 250 13.73 17.11 7.94
CA THR A 250 14.71 18.04 7.39
C THR A 250 15.83 18.38 8.37
N GLY A 251 15.85 17.80 9.57
CA GLY A 251 16.87 18.02 10.60
C GLY A 251 16.75 19.36 11.35
N SER A 252 15.59 20.01 11.34
CA SER A 252 15.37 21.28 12.04
C SER A 252 15.25 21.11 13.57
N ALA A 253 15.61 22.15 14.33
CA ALA A 253 15.39 22.17 15.78
C ALA A 253 13.89 22.11 16.15
N GLY A 254 13.58 21.65 17.36
CA GLY A 254 12.21 21.58 17.89
C GLY A 254 11.56 20.24 17.63
N VAL A 255 10.47 20.21 16.85
CA VAL A 255 9.68 19.00 16.61
C VAL A 255 10.47 17.90 15.90
N GLU A 256 11.15 18.23 14.79
CA GLU A 256 11.91 17.23 14.03
C GLU A 256 13.08 16.64 14.84
N GLU A 257 13.65 17.45 15.73
CA GLU A 257 14.68 17.00 16.67
C GLU A 257 14.12 15.99 17.67
N GLU A 258 12.95 16.23 18.27
CA GLU A 258 12.33 15.28 19.19
C GLU A 258 11.87 14.00 18.47
N PHE A 259 11.33 14.12 17.25
CA PHE A 259 11.05 12.96 16.40
C PHE A 259 12.32 12.15 16.15
N GLY A 260 13.45 12.79 15.84
CA GLY A 260 14.74 12.12 15.65
C GLY A 260 15.26 11.45 16.93
N ARG A 261 15.13 12.10 18.09
CA ARG A 261 15.47 11.52 19.40
C ARG A 261 14.62 10.28 19.71
N CYS A 262 13.31 10.33 19.42
CA CYS A 262 12.44 9.17 19.59
C CYS A 262 12.77 8.08 18.57
N ALA A 263 13.04 8.42 17.32
CA ALA A 263 13.43 7.45 16.31
C ALA A 263 14.69 6.69 16.73
N GLU A 264 15.73 7.41 17.14
CA GLU A 264 16.96 6.82 17.67
C GLU A 264 16.72 5.95 18.90
N ARG A 265 15.90 6.41 19.84
CA ARG A 265 15.61 5.67 21.08
C ARG A 265 14.86 4.37 20.85
N TRP A 266 13.92 4.33 19.90
CA TRP A 266 13.18 3.11 19.58
C TRP A 266 13.89 2.24 18.55
N GLY A 267 14.91 2.74 17.85
CA GLY A 267 15.62 2.00 16.81
C GLY A 267 15.06 2.23 15.40
N VAL A 268 14.16 3.20 15.22
CA VAL A 268 13.64 3.63 13.92
C VAL A 268 14.73 4.29 13.10
N ALA A 269 14.85 3.92 11.81
CA ALA A 269 15.78 4.59 10.91
C ALA A 269 15.36 6.05 10.69
N GLU A 270 16.30 6.93 10.39
CA GLU A 270 15.98 8.33 10.10
C GLU A 270 16.70 8.82 8.85
N VAL A 271 16.01 9.67 8.10
CA VAL A 271 16.51 10.36 6.92
C VAL A 271 16.20 11.84 7.06
N HIS A 272 17.22 12.68 7.05
CA HIS A 272 17.11 14.13 7.19
C HIS A 272 17.58 14.82 5.92
N PHE A 273 16.64 15.30 5.10
CA PHE A 273 16.98 15.99 3.86
C PHE A 273 17.51 17.41 4.14
N THR A 274 18.66 17.72 3.56
CA THR A 274 19.31 19.04 3.65
C THR A 274 19.91 19.43 2.30
N PHE A 275 20.54 20.61 2.22
CA PHE A 275 21.22 21.10 1.04
C PHE A 275 22.46 21.93 1.43
N ALA A 276 23.38 22.09 0.47
CA ALA A 276 24.59 22.88 0.68
C ALA A 276 24.26 24.35 0.99
N GLY A 277 24.86 24.88 2.06
CA GLY A 277 24.63 26.25 2.53
C GLY A 277 23.44 26.40 3.49
N ARG A 278 22.78 25.31 3.88
CA ARG A 278 21.81 25.34 4.99
C ARG A 278 22.55 25.56 6.31
N GLY A 279 21.93 26.33 7.21
CA GLY A 279 22.43 26.54 8.57
C GLY A 279 22.46 25.26 9.41
N GLU A 280 22.91 25.38 10.66
CA GLU A 280 23.11 24.26 11.57
C GLU A 280 21.85 23.39 11.73
N LEU A 281 22.04 22.08 11.63
CA LEU A 281 21.01 21.07 11.80
C LEU A 281 21.02 20.58 13.26
N ALA A 282 19.83 20.39 13.84
CA ALA A 282 19.70 19.84 15.19
C ALA A 282 19.93 18.32 15.21
N ARG A 283 19.79 17.65 14.07
CA ARG A 283 20.06 16.22 13.87
C ARG A 283 21.09 16.05 12.75
N THR A 284 22.12 15.25 13.02
CA THR A 284 23.21 14.96 12.06
C THR A 284 23.23 13.52 11.57
N ARG A 285 22.50 12.62 12.25
CA ARG A 285 22.35 11.22 11.85
C ARG A 285 21.33 11.11 10.71
N GLY A 286 21.58 10.21 9.76
CA GLY A 286 20.69 10.01 8.60
C GLY A 286 20.63 11.17 7.60
N VAL A 287 21.59 12.11 7.64
CA VAL A 287 21.55 13.30 6.77
C VAL A 287 21.80 12.92 5.31
N VAL A 288 20.93 13.41 4.43
CA VAL A 288 21.05 13.32 2.98
C VAL A 288 21.14 14.74 2.41
N VAL A 289 22.31 15.08 1.86
CA VAL A 289 22.55 16.39 1.23
C VAL A 289 22.08 16.31 -0.22
N LEU A 290 20.97 16.97 -0.52
CA LEU A 290 20.41 17.08 -1.87
C LEU A 290 21.35 17.91 -2.74
N SER A 291 21.66 17.40 -3.93
CA SER A 291 22.29 18.16 -5.01
C SER A 291 21.36 19.28 -5.50
N GLU A 292 21.92 20.25 -6.23
CA GLU A 292 21.11 21.33 -6.82
C GLU A 292 20.06 20.80 -7.83
N ASP A 293 20.35 19.70 -8.53
CA ASP A 293 19.39 19.04 -9.43
C ASP A 293 18.26 18.36 -8.64
N GLU A 294 18.59 17.64 -7.56
CA GLU A 294 17.58 17.01 -6.71
C GLU A 294 16.72 18.05 -6.02
N LEU A 295 17.32 19.11 -5.46
CA LEU A 295 16.59 20.19 -4.79
C LEU A 295 15.63 20.90 -5.75
N ARG A 296 15.96 20.99 -7.05
CA ARG A 296 15.06 21.54 -8.08
C ARG A 296 13.83 20.68 -8.33
N LEU A 297 13.83 19.38 -8.04
CA LEU A 297 12.63 18.54 -8.16
C LEU A 297 11.53 18.97 -7.19
N GLY A 298 11.90 19.53 -6.04
CA GLY A 298 10.95 20.10 -5.07
C GLY A 298 10.49 21.52 -5.38
N GLU A 299 10.84 22.07 -6.55
CA GLU A 299 10.48 23.44 -6.93
C GLU A 299 8.98 23.55 -7.21
N VAL A 300 8.34 24.48 -6.51
CA VAL A 300 6.91 24.79 -6.63
C VAL A 300 6.74 26.25 -7.00
N SER A 301 5.74 26.55 -7.83
CA SER A 301 5.50 27.91 -8.29
C SER A 301 5.14 28.83 -7.11
N ALA A 302 5.67 30.06 -7.12
CA ALA A 302 5.38 31.05 -6.08
C ALA A 302 3.87 31.36 -5.98
N ALA A 303 3.14 31.25 -7.09
CA ALA A 303 1.69 31.37 -7.13
C ALA A 303 1.00 30.24 -6.34
N TYR A 304 1.46 29.00 -6.49
CA TYR A 304 0.94 27.85 -5.73
C TYR A 304 1.21 28.00 -4.24
N VAL A 305 2.45 28.36 -3.86
CA VAL A 305 2.81 28.56 -2.45
C VAL A 305 1.98 29.69 -1.83
N LYS A 306 1.81 30.81 -2.54
CA LYS A 306 0.99 31.94 -2.08
C LYS A 306 -0.50 31.57 -1.95
N ALA A 307 -1.03 30.75 -2.84
CA ALA A 307 -2.43 30.31 -2.78
C ALA A 307 -2.72 29.44 -1.56
N HIS A 308 -1.79 28.58 -1.15
CA HIS A 308 -2.02 27.57 -0.10
C HIS A 308 -1.41 27.90 1.26
N LEU A 309 -0.35 28.71 1.32
CA LEU A 309 0.27 29.17 2.58
C LEU A 309 0.01 30.65 2.87
N HIS A 310 -0.74 31.34 2.01
CA HIS A 310 -1.06 32.78 2.11
C HIS A 310 0.16 33.71 2.27
N ARG A 311 1.36 33.23 1.87
CA ARG A 311 2.64 33.94 2.02
C ARG A 311 3.55 33.66 0.83
N THR A 312 4.49 34.58 0.57
CA THR A 312 5.53 34.42 -0.46
C THR A 312 6.87 34.17 0.22
N PHE A 313 7.65 33.23 -0.30
CA PHE A 313 8.96 32.87 0.24
C PHE A 313 10.04 33.20 -0.79
N HIS A 314 11.11 33.84 -0.32
CA HIS A 314 12.30 34.14 -1.11
C HIS A 314 13.48 33.30 -0.59
N ASP A 315 14.57 33.23 -1.36
CA ASP A 315 15.78 32.57 -0.87
C ASP A 315 16.31 33.26 0.40
N PRO A 316 16.79 32.50 1.40
CA PRO A 316 17.02 31.04 1.40
C PRO A 316 15.80 30.19 1.82
N ALA A 317 14.66 30.79 2.17
CA ALA A 317 13.49 30.07 2.68
C ALA A 317 12.80 29.20 1.61
N ALA A 318 12.85 29.60 0.34
CA ALA A 318 12.34 28.79 -0.77
C ALA A 318 13.06 27.45 -0.89
N ARG A 319 14.39 27.40 -0.69
CA ARG A 319 15.17 26.15 -0.66
C ARG A 319 14.76 25.23 0.49
N VAL A 320 14.34 25.78 1.63
CA VAL A 320 13.80 24.97 2.74
C VAL A 320 12.47 24.32 2.34
N LEU A 321 11.58 25.03 1.64
CA LEU A 321 10.33 24.45 1.14
C LEU A 321 10.58 23.31 0.13
N ARG A 322 11.62 23.44 -0.71
CA ARG A 322 12.05 22.36 -1.62
C ARG A 322 12.52 21.13 -0.84
N ALA A 323 13.30 21.29 0.23
CA ALA A 323 13.69 20.18 1.10
C ALA A 323 12.48 19.52 1.80
N ILE A 324 11.53 20.33 2.29
CA ILE A 324 10.27 19.83 2.88
C ILE A 324 9.42 19.10 1.83
N TRP A 325 9.51 19.48 0.55
CA TRP A 325 8.86 18.73 -0.53
C TRP A 325 9.40 17.30 -0.61
N HIS A 326 10.71 17.08 -0.53
CA HIS A 326 11.28 15.72 -0.50
C HIS A 326 10.85 14.93 0.74
N GLN A 327 10.78 15.60 1.89
CA GLN A 327 10.26 15.02 3.13
C GLN A 327 8.83 14.51 2.95
N ALA A 328 7.91 15.38 2.53
CA ALA A 328 6.50 15.03 2.37
C ALA A 328 6.26 14.08 1.19
N ASN A 329 7.03 14.21 0.10
CA ASN A 329 6.88 13.40 -1.10
C ASN A 329 7.28 11.94 -0.84
N THR A 330 8.35 11.71 -0.10
CA THR A 330 8.91 10.37 0.16
C THR A 330 8.36 9.69 1.42
N ALA A 331 7.48 10.37 2.16
CA ALA A 331 6.72 9.82 3.28
C ALA A 331 5.32 9.35 2.81
N ASP A 332 4.80 8.31 3.44
CA ASP A 332 3.48 7.73 3.17
C ASP A 332 2.40 8.24 4.15
N GLU A 333 2.81 8.92 5.22
CA GLU A 333 1.99 9.48 6.30
C GLU A 333 2.75 10.66 6.93
N VAL A 334 2.04 11.69 7.39
CA VAL A 334 2.65 12.91 7.96
C VAL A 334 2.08 13.19 9.35
N PHE A 335 3.00 13.31 10.32
CA PHE A 335 2.71 13.78 11.66
C PHE A 335 3.28 15.19 11.84
N SER A 336 2.46 16.08 12.34
CA SER A 336 2.81 17.48 12.54
C SER A 336 2.47 17.96 13.94
N VAL A 337 3.32 18.79 14.55
CA VAL A 337 3.07 19.42 15.86
C VAL A 337 3.19 20.94 15.74
N GLY A 338 2.16 21.67 16.16
CA GLY A 338 2.09 23.14 16.11
C GLY A 338 0.70 23.65 16.44
N SER A 339 0.28 24.81 15.91
CA SER A 339 -1.09 25.34 16.06
C SER A 339 -1.86 25.28 14.73
N ILE A 340 -3.15 24.92 14.80
CA ILE A 340 -4.08 25.03 13.67
C ILE A 340 -4.74 26.42 13.71
N HIS A 341 -4.51 27.23 12.68
CA HIS A 341 -5.07 28.57 12.58
C HIS A 341 -6.57 28.55 12.25
N ALA A 342 -7.22 29.70 12.47
CA ALA A 342 -8.63 29.90 12.15
C ALA A 342 -8.95 29.71 10.66
N ASP A 343 -7.97 29.95 9.77
CA ASP A 343 -8.06 29.70 8.32
C ASP A 343 -7.81 28.23 7.93
N GLN A 344 -7.72 27.32 8.92
CA GLN A 344 -7.45 25.89 8.75
C GLN A 344 -6.03 25.56 8.25
N THR A 345 -5.12 26.54 8.18
CA THR A 345 -3.69 26.31 7.88
C THR A 345 -2.91 25.99 9.15
N ALA A 346 -1.78 25.29 9.01
CA ALA A 346 -0.83 25.06 10.12
C ALA A 346 0.35 26.04 10.03
N HIS A 347 0.88 26.51 11.16
CA HIS A 347 1.87 27.60 11.22
C HIS A 347 3.24 27.26 10.60
N GLY A 348 3.76 28.08 9.67
CA GLY A 348 5.16 28.07 9.23
C GLY A 348 5.53 27.01 8.17
N GLY A 349 6.81 26.59 8.11
CA GLY A 349 7.26 25.49 7.21
C GLY A 349 6.54 24.16 7.48
N THR A 350 6.02 24.00 8.70
CA THR A 350 5.08 22.97 9.15
C THR A 350 3.81 22.89 8.29
N GLY A 351 3.27 24.03 7.89
CA GLY A 351 2.08 24.10 7.03
C GLY A 351 2.33 23.50 5.65
N TRP A 352 3.58 23.55 5.17
CA TRP A 352 3.91 23.07 3.84
C TRP A 352 3.92 21.54 3.72
N ALA A 353 4.50 20.83 4.70
CA ALA A 353 4.46 19.37 4.73
C ALA A 353 3.01 18.83 4.84
N VAL A 354 2.23 19.47 5.71
CA VAL A 354 0.79 19.19 5.90
C VAL A 354 0.00 19.45 4.61
N GLU A 355 0.25 20.58 3.95
CA GLU A 355 -0.46 20.95 2.73
C GLU A 355 -0.14 20.02 1.56
N LEU A 356 1.14 19.68 1.37
CA LEU A 356 1.56 18.71 0.35
C LEU A 356 0.92 17.34 0.58
N ALA A 357 0.90 16.88 1.82
CA ALA A 357 0.29 15.60 2.17
C ALA A 357 -1.23 15.60 1.96
N ARG A 358 -1.92 16.71 2.30
CA ARG A 358 -3.34 16.92 1.99
C ARG A 358 -3.60 16.91 0.49
N HIS A 359 -2.79 17.62 -0.29
CA HIS A 359 -2.90 17.69 -1.74
C HIS A 359 -2.74 16.31 -2.40
N TRP A 360 -1.84 15.47 -1.89
CA TRP A 360 -1.63 14.10 -2.36
C TRP A 360 -2.55 13.05 -1.74
N GLY A 361 -3.47 13.43 -0.86
CA GLY A 361 -4.39 12.50 -0.21
C GLY A 361 -3.70 11.51 0.74
N LYS A 362 -2.56 11.87 1.31
CA LYS A 362 -1.85 11.08 2.32
C LYS A 362 -2.51 11.28 3.70
N PRO A 363 -2.46 10.29 4.61
CA PRO A 363 -2.87 10.49 6.00
C PRO A 363 -2.05 11.62 6.65
N VAL A 364 -2.75 12.56 7.30
CA VAL A 364 -2.14 13.70 8.00
C VAL A 364 -2.74 13.85 9.39
N HIS A 365 -1.86 13.89 10.38
CA HIS A 365 -2.19 14.01 11.79
C HIS A 365 -1.49 15.25 12.36
N VAL A 366 -2.26 16.16 12.96
CA VAL A 366 -1.73 17.38 13.57
C VAL A 366 -2.04 17.36 15.06
N PHE A 367 -1.00 17.44 15.89
CA PHE A 367 -1.16 17.78 17.30
C PHE A 367 -1.19 19.30 17.44
N ASP A 368 -2.33 19.81 17.89
CA ASP A 368 -2.52 21.23 18.17
C ASP A 368 -2.07 21.54 19.60
N GLU A 369 -1.02 22.34 19.75
CA GLU A 369 -0.44 22.69 21.06
C GLU A 369 -1.34 23.63 21.89
N GLU A 370 -2.20 24.43 21.25
CA GLU A 370 -3.13 25.32 21.96
C GLU A 370 -4.35 24.56 22.47
N ARG A 371 -4.82 23.58 21.69
CA ARG A 371 -5.98 22.74 22.02
C ARG A 371 -5.58 21.46 22.76
N ASN A 372 -4.28 21.17 22.84
CA ASN A 372 -3.69 20.01 23.48
C ASN A 372 -4.32 18.68 23.02
N GLY A 373 -4.44 18.48 21.70
CA GLY A 373 -5.12 17.32 21.12
C GLY A 373 -4.74 17.04 19.67
N TRP A 374 -5.04 15.81 19.21
CA TRP A 374 -4.80 15.37 17.84
C TRP A 374 -6.00 15.67 16.93
N PHE A 375 -5.69 16.07 15.70
CA PHE A 375 -6.65 16.38 14.66
C PHE A 375 -6.23 15.74 13.35
N ARG A 376 -7.21 15.23 12.59
CA ARG A 376 -7.02 14.75 11.23
C ARG A 376 -7.78 15.58 10.21
N TRP A 377 -7.28 15.58 8.98
CA TRP A 377 -7.95 16.24 7.87
C TRP A 377 -9.06 15.35 7.28
N ARG A 378 -10.32 15.81 7.29
CA ARG A 378 -11.43 15.11 6.64
C ARG A 378 -12.44 16.10 6.05
N GLY A 379 -12.77 15.93 4.77
CA GLY A 379 -13.88 16.64 4.13
C GLY A 379 -13.75 18.16 4.13
N GLY A 380 -12.53 18.70 4.10
CA GLY A 380 -12.30 20.14 4.09
C GLY A 380 -12.09 20.79 5.46
N ALA A 381 -12.06 20.02 6.55
CA ALA A 381 -11.88 20.54 7.90
C ALA A 381 -10.97 19.65 8.76
N TRP A 382 -10.36 20.27 9.77
CA TRP A 382 -9.70 19.56 10.88
C TRP A 382 -10.75 19.04 11.87
N ILE A 383 -10.77 17.73 12.08
CA ILE A 383 -11.64 17.08 13.06
C ILE A 383 -10.80 16.47 14.18
N PRO A 384 -11.20 16.60 15.45
CA PRO A 384 -10.55 15.90 16.56
C PRO A 384 -10.49 14.40 16.28
N GLU A 385 -9.41 13.76 16.68
CA GLU A 385 -9.26 12.31 16.63
C GLU A 385 -8.65 11.77 17.92
N GLU A 386 -8.86 10.47 18.15
CA GLU A 386 -8.11 9.73 19.16
C GLU A 386 -6.61 9.75 18.81
N PRO A 387 -5.71 9.71 19.81
CA PRO A 387 -4.27 9.74 19.57
C PRO A 387 -3.84 8.69 18.52
N PRO A 388 -3.24 9.10 17.38
CA PRO A 388 -2.98 8.22 16.24
C PRO A 388 -1.74 7.36 16.47
N ALA A 389 -1.59 6.21 15.82
CA ALA A 389 -0.34 5.45 15.83
C ALA A 389 0.39 5.63 14.49
N ILE A 390 1.71 5.41 14.47
CA ILE A 390 2.48 5.35 13.23
C ILE A 390 2.07 4.08 12.48
N THR A 391 1.44 4.23 11.32
CA THR A 391 0.89 3.10 10.56
C THR A 391 1.67 2.80 9.30
N ARG A 392 2.47 3.76 8.79
CA ARG A 392 3.21 3.61 7.54
C ARG A 392 4.73 3.45 7.77
N PRO A 393 5.39 2.53 7.04
CA PRO A 393 6.84 2.29 7.18
C PRO A 393 7.71 3.52 6.93
N ARG A 394 7.25 4.50 6.14
CA ARG A 394 7.92 5.79 5.96
C ARG A 394 6.97 6.89 6.37
N PHE A 395 7.30 7.62 7.43
CA PHE A 395 6.46 8.71 7.93
C PHE A 395 7.28 9.98 8.08
N ALA A 396 6.65 11.14 7.86
CA ALA A 396 7.28 12.43 8.07
C ALA A 396 6.95 12.96 9.47
N GLY A 397 7.98 13.44 10.18
CA GLY A 397 7.81 14.29 11.36
C GLY A 397 8.10 15.74 10.98
N ALA A 398 7.10 16.61 11.05
CA ALA A 398 7.22 18.04 10.76
C ALA A 398 6.66 18.87 11.92
N GLY A 399 7.03 20.14 12.04
CA GLY A 399 6.50 20.92 13.16
C GLY A 399 7.18 22.23 13.44
N THR A 400 6.66 22.88 14.47
CA THR A 400 7.25 24.09 15.04
C THR A 400 8.71 23.89 15.48
N ARG A 401 9.50 24.97 15.40
CA ARG A 401 10.86 25.02 15.95
C ARG A 401 10.86 25.22 17.47
N THR A 402 9.76 25.70 18.03
CA THR A 402 9.58 25.94 19.46
C THR A 402 8.62 24.90 20.02
N LEU A 403 9.15 23.73 20.36
CA LEU A 403 8.37 22.60 20.87
C LEU A 403 8.00 22.81 22.35
N SER A 404 6.72 22.78 22.67
CA SER A 404 6.24 22.79 24.06
C SER A 404 6.44 21.43 24.74
N ASP A 405 6.33 21.40 26.08
CA ASP A 405 6.35 20.13 26.83
C ASP A 405 5.17 19.22 26.46
N GLY A 406 4.00 19.80 26.16
CA GLY A 406 2.82 19.06 25.67
C GLY A 406 3.08 18.40 24.33
N GLY A 407 3.63 19.16 23.37
CA GLY A 407 4.03 18.61 22.07
C GLY A 407 5.12 17.54 22.19
N ARG A 408 6.10 17.73 23.07
CA ARG A 408 7.13 16.72 23.36
C ARG A 408 6.53 15.43 23.91
N ALA A 409 5.62 15.54 24.87
CA ALA A 409 4.91 14.40 25.44
C ALA A 409 4.06 13.69 24.37
N ALA A 410 3.39 14.44 23.49
CA ALA A 410 2.58 13.89 22.40
C ALA A 410 3.43 13.07 21.41
N ILE A 411 4.62 13.55 21.04
CA ILE A 411 5.56 12.81 20.17
C ILE A 411 6.01 11.52 20.86
N ARG A 412 6.39 11.57 22.14
CA ARG A 412 6.81 10.36 22.87
C ARG A 412 5.69 9.34 22.99
N ALA A 413 4.49 9.80 23.34
CA ALA A 413 3.30 8.96 23.43
C ALA A 413 2.92 8.36 22.06
N LEU A 414 3.17 9.07 20.95
CA LEU A 414 3.01 8.54 19.60
C LEU A 414 3.95 7.35 19.37
N PHE A 415 5.24 7.47 19.68
CA PHE A 415 6.19 6.35 19.54
C PHE A 415 5.85 5.19 20.46
N GLU A 416 5.53 5.45 21.73
CA GLU A 416 5.19 4.42 22.70
C GLU A 416 3.91 3.65 22.32
N ARG A 417 2.88 4.35 21.82
CA ARG A 417 1.66 3.71 21.30
C ARG A 417 1.92 2.90 20.04
N SER A 418 2.91 3.30 19.23
CA SER A 418 3.22 2.63 17.97
C SER A 418 4.11 1.41 18.18
N PHE A 419 5.10 1.49 19.07
CA PHE A 419 6.19 0.52 19.16
C PHE A 419 6.34 -0.13 20.53
N GLY A 420 5.48 0.23 21.49
CA GLY A 420 5.62 -0.20 22.88
C GLY A 420 6.68 0.57 23.66
N ALA A 421 7.04 0.04 24.83
CA ALA A 421 8.05 0.67 25.68
C ALA A 421 9.41 0.75 24.97
N PRO A 422 10.17 1.84 25.16
CA PRO A 422 11.49 1.95 24.56
C PRO A 422 12.43 0.86 25.09
N PRO A 423 13.35 0.34 24.26
CA PRO A 423 14.36 -0.60 24.73
C PRO A 423 15.17 -0.01 25.90
N ALA A 424 15.52 -0.88 26.85
CA ALA A 424 16.16 -0.53 28.12
C ALA A 424 17.60 0.00 27.95
#